data_AF-A0A2P4XLH5-F1
#
_entry.id   AF-A0A2P4XLH5-F1
#
_cell.length_a   1.000
_cell.length_b   1.000
_cell.length_c   1.000
_cell.angle_alpha   90.00
_cell.angle_beta   90.00
_cell.angle_gamma   90.00
#
_symmetry.space_group_name_H-M   'P 1'
#
loop_
_entity.id
_entity.type
_entity.pdbx_description
1 polymer ?
#
loop_
_entity_poly.entity_id
_entity_poly.type
_entity_poly.pdbx_seq_one_letter_code
_entity_poly.pdbx_strand_id
1 'polypeptide(L)'
;MSEFHLIISGDCGGTNTRLSLWKIPKGATQLKGNIAPGDAIFAKKYLNENHSSFNEVCHLFMTEAKLTDQIPEACVLACAGPILNNTVDFTNVEFGWKIDGASLEKEMGIKQVKLINDFAAMGYGLLTLRPHADNVLNAPTTAA
;
A
#
# COMPACT_ATOMS: atom_id res chain seq x y z
N MET A 1 -24.96 -9.19 1.48
CA MET A 1 -23.53 -9.07 1.87
C MET A 1 -22.74 -8.73 0.62
N SER A 2 -21.67 -7.95 0.69
CA SER A 2 -20.83 -7.65 -0.49
C SER A 2 -20.14 -8.92 -1.02
N GLU A 3 -19.97 -9.04 -2.34
CA GLU A 3 -19.28 -10.16 -3.02
C GLU A 3 -17.75 -10.03 -3.00
N PHE A 4 -17.22 -8.99 -2.35
CA PHE A 4 -15.81 -8.62 -2.36
C PHE A 4 -15.37 -8.02 -1.03
N HIS A 5 -14.06 -8.06 -0.80
CA HIS A 5 -13.34 -7.32 0.22
C HIS A 5 -12.76 -6.04 -0.40
N LEU A 6 -12.82 -4.94 0.34
CA LEU A 6 -12.10 -3.71 -0.01
C LEU A 6 -10.83 -3.63 0.81
N ILE A 7 -9.69 -3.45 0.16
CA ILE A 7 -8.38 -3.41 0.80
C ILE A 7 -7.63 -2.17 0.31
N ILE A 8 -7.02 -1.44 1.24
CA ILE A 8 -6.07 -0.37 0.89
C ILE A 8 -4.65 -0.95 0.90
N SER A 9 -3.86 -0.64 -0.11
CA SER A 9 -2.41 -0.85 -0.09
C SER A 9 -1.70 0.49 -0.27
N GLY A 10 -0.55 0.67 0.37
CA GLY A 10 0.25 1.87 0.24
C GLY A 10 1.75 1.64 0.09
N ASP A 11 2.42 2.53 -0.62
CA ASP A 11 3.87 2.72 -0.66
C ASP A 11 4.18 4.12 -0.12
N CYS A 12 4.78 4.15 1.06
CA CYS A 12 5.03 5.33 1.87
C CYS A 12 6.54 5.60 1.94
N GLY A 13 7.00 6.54 1.12
CA GLY A 13 8.37 7.06 1.18
C GLY A 13 8.45 8.37 1.96
N GLY A 14 9.67 8.92 2.08
CA GLY A 14 9.86 10.24 2.70
C GLY A 14 9.16 11.37 1.93
N THR A 15 9.32 11.43 0.61
CA THR A 15 8.77 12.56 -0.17
C THR A 15 7.34 12.32 -0.67
N ASN A 16 6.99 11.08 -0.97
CA ASN A 16 5.72 10.77 -1.61
C ASN A 16 5.07 9.55 -0.98
N THR A 17 3.74 9.57 -0.97
CA THR A 17 2.89 8.45 -0.60
C THR A 17 2.05 8.05 -1.80
N ARG A 18 1.98 6.74 -2.10
CA ARG A 18 1.10 6.18 -3.12
C ARG A 18 0.12 5.25 -2.44
N LEU A 19 -1.18 5.46 -2.64
CA LEU A 19 -2.23 4.60 -2.10
C LEU A 19 -3.03 4.00 -3.25
N SER A 20 -3.52 2.79 -3.05
CA SER A 20 -4.40 2.07 -3.99
C SER A 20 -5.50 1.35 -3.24
N LEU A 21 -6.72 1.42 -3.78
CA LEU A 21 -7.89 0.73 -3.29
C LEU A 21 -8.14 -0.47 -4.20
N TRP A 22 -8.22 -1.64 -3.58
CA TRP A 22 -8.40 -2.91 -4.24
C TRP A 22 -9.76 -3.50 -3.93
N LYS A 23 -10.36 -4.10 -4.95
CA LYS A 23 -11.56 -4.91 -4.85
C LYS A 23 -11.17 -6.37 -5.04
N ILE A 24 -11.17 -7.14 -3.95
CA ILE A 24 -10.76 -8.56 -3.97
C ILE A 24 -12.01 -9.44 -3.86
N PRO A 25 -12.29 -10.34 -4.81
CA PRO A 25 -13.42 -11.25 -4.72
C PRO A 25 -13.36 -12.11 -3.45
N LYS A 26 -14.52 -12.32 -2.79
CA LYS A 26 -14.58 -13.23 -1.64
C LYS A 26 -14.25 -14.65 -2.07
N GLY A 27 -13.50 -15.37 -1.24
CA GLY A 27 -13.06 -16.74 -1.54
C GLY A 27 -11.94 -16.83 -2.59
N ALA A 28 -11.41 -15.70 -3.07
CA ALA A 28 -10.22 -15.71 -3.91
C ALA A 28 -9.05 -16.34 -3.15
N THR A 29 -8.31 -17.21 -3.83
CA THR A 29 -7.13 -17.87 -3.29
C THR A 29 -5.90 -17.46 -4.08
N GLN A 30 -4.82 -17.12 -3.38
CA GLN A 30 -3.51 -16.92 -4.01
C GLN A 30 -2.88 -18.29 -4.24
N LEU A 31 -2.79 -18.70 -5.50
CA LEU A 31 -1.96 -19.85 -5.88
C LEU A 31 -0.56 -19.38 -6.22
N LYS A 32 0.46 -20.16 -5.82
CA LYS A 32 1.87 -19.84 -6.07
C LYS A 32 2.11 -19.71 -7.59
N GLY A 33 2.67 -18.57 -8.01
CA GLY A 33 2.96 -18.29 -9.42
C GLY A 33 1.81 -17.65 -10.21
N ASN A 34 0.64 -17.46 -9.59
CA ASN A 34 -0.45 -16.69 -10.19
C ASN A 34 -0.38 -15.21 -9.76
N ILE A 35 -0.99 -14.36 -10.58
CA ILE A 35 -1.19 -12.94 -10.27
C ILE A 35 -2.04 -12.82 -9.01
N ALA A 36 -1.79 -11.79 -8.19
CA ALA A 36 -2.65 -11.48 -7.06
C ALA A 36 -4.11 -11.27 -7.50
N PRO A 37 -5.10 -11.82 -6.78
CA PRO A 37 -6.50 -11.62 -7.12
C PRO A 37 -6.95 -10.21 -6.79
N GLY A 38 -7.91 -9.72 -7.57
CA GLY A 38 -8.56 -8.44 -7.36
C GLY A 38 -8.11 -7.35 -8.30
N ASP A 39 -8.91 -6.29 -8.37
CA ASP A 39 -8.71 -5.16 -9.26
C ASP A 39 -8.42 -3.90 -8.45
N ALA A 40 -7.41 -3.14 -8.88
CA ALA A 40 -7.20 -1.78 -8.38
C ALA A 40 -8.28 -0.87 -8.97
N ILE A 41 -9.18 -0.37 -8.12
CA ILE A 41 -10.33 0.44 -8.54
C ILE A 41 -10.09 1.94 -8.35
N PHE A 42 -9.09 2.32 -7.55
CA PHE A 42 -8.63 3.69 -7.41
C PHE A 42 -7.16 3.70 -6.97
N ALA A 43 -6.36 4.60 -7.51
CA ALA A 43 -4.96 4.77 -7.10
C ALA A 43 -4.57 6.24 -7.20
N LYS A 44 -3.84 6.73 -6.21
CA LYS A 44 -3.39 8.12 -6.19
C LYS A 44 -2.05 8.28 -5.48
N LYS A 45 -1.30 9.26 -5.97
CA LYS A 45 -0.03 9.71 -5.40
C LYS A 45 -0.22 11.07 -4.73
N TYR A 46 0.34 11.22 -3.54
CA TYR A 46 0.36 12.44 -2.74
C TYR A 46 1.82 12.86 -2.51
N LEU A 47 2.04 14.18 -2.54
CA LEU A 47 3.31 14.76 -2.15
C LEU A 47 3.24 15.08 -0.66
N ASN A 48 4.13 14.49 0.13
CA ASN A 48 4.00 14.52 1.57
C ASN A 48 4.11 15.95 2.14
N GLU A 49 4.89 16.84 1.51
CA GLU A 49 5.04 18.23 1.96
C GLU A 49 3.74 19.05 1.88
N ASN A 50 2.76 18.60 1.09
CA ASN A 50 1.46 19.26 0.96
C ASN A 50 0.47 18.86 2.08
N HIS A 51 0.88 17.97 2.99
CA HIS A 51 0.01 17.41 4.02
C HIS A 51 0.70 17.46 5.38
N SER A 52 -0.07 17.80 6.40
CA SER A 52 0.43 17.92 7.78
C SER A 52 0.75 16.57 8.42
N SER A 53 0.10 15.50 7.96
CA SER A 53 0.26 14.15 8.49
C SER A 53 -0.16 13.07 7.48
N PHE A 54 0.24 11.83 7.74
CA PHE A 54 -0.23 10.68 6.97
C PHE A 54 -1.74 10.42 7.15
N ASN A 55 -2.30 10.76 8.32
CA ASN A 55 -3.71 10.58 8.62
C ASN A 55 -4.59 11.48 7.73
N GLU A 56 -4.14 12.71 7.49
CA GLU A 56 -4.75 13.62 6.52
C GLU A 56 -4.77 13.02 5.11
N VAL A 57 -3.67 12.40 4.68
CA VAL A 57 -3.58 11.71 3.38
C VAL A 57 -4.58 10.54 3.31
N CYS A 58 -4.73 9.77 4.39
CA CYS A 58 -5.71 8.67 4.43
C CYS A 58 -7.15 9.16 4.27
N HIS A 59 -7.55 10.20 5.02
CA HIS A 59 -8.89 10.80 4.90
C HIS A 59 -9.15 11.36 3.51
N LEU A 60 -8.17 12.08 2.95
CA LEU A 60 -8.27 12.62 1.60
C LEU A 60 -8.42 11.49 0.58
N PHE A 61 -7.61 10.43 0.69
CA PHE A 61 -7.70 9.28 -0.19
C PHE A 61 -9.06 8.58 -0.11
N MET A 62 -9.59 8.33 1.10
CA MET A 62 -10.91 7.72 1.27
C MET A 62 -12.02 8.59 0.67
N THR A 63 -11.93 9.91 0.84
CA THR A 63 -12.86 10.87 0.25
C THR A 63 -12.81 10.84 -1.28
N GLU A 64 -11.61 10.90 -1.86
CA GLU A 64 -11.41 10.90 -3.31
C GLU A 64 -11.75 9.56 -3.97
N ALA A 65 -11.54 8.45 -3.24
CA ALA A 65 -11.98 7.11 -3.61
C ALA A 65 -13.49 6.89 -3.43
N LYS A 66 -14.23 7.88 -2.90
CA LYS A 66 -15.68 7.84 -2.63
C LYS A 66 -16.08 6.73 -1.66
N LEU A 67 -15.27 6.49 -0.63
CA LEU A 67 -15.52 5.53 0.45
C LEU A 67 -16.36 6.15 1.59
N THR A 68 -17.50 6.77 1.27
CA THR A 68 -18.34 7.45 2.28
C THR A 68 -19.08 6.49 3.20
N ASP A 69 -19.52 5.34 2.67
CA ASP A 69 -20.38 4.39 3.38
C ASP A 69 -19.77 2.98 3.44
N GLN A 70 -18.49 2.85 3.07
CA GLN A 70 -17.77 1.58 3.00
C GLN A 70 -16.40 1.73 3.62
N ILE A 71 -16.16 0.97 4.69
CA ILE A 71 -14.87 0.94 5.36
C ILE A 71 -14.06 -0.24 4.77
N PRO A 72 -12.83 -0.02 4.31
CA PRO A 72 -11.93 -1.10 3.91
C PRO A 72 -11.73 -2.10 5.05
N GLU A 73 -11.66 -3.38 4.70
CA GLU A 73 -11.47 -4.44 5.70
C GLU A 73 -10.06 -4.46 6.28
N ALA A 74 -9.07 -4.13 5.44
CA ALA A 74 -7.69 -4.01 5.86
C ALA A 74 -6.93 -2.93 5.07
N CYS A 75 -5.82 -2.49 5.66
CA CYS A 75 -4.84 -1.61 5.03
C CYS A 75 -3.43 -2.18 5.24
N VAL A 76 -2.62 -2.24 4.18
CA VAL A 76 -1.21 -2.63 4.27
C VAL A 76 -0.33 -1.54 3.68
N LEU A 77 0.62 -1.05 4.47
CA LEU A 77 1.51 0.04 4.09
C LEU A 77 2.95 -0.48 4.04
N ALA A 78 3.57 -0.40 2.86
CA ALA A 78 5.00 -0.54 2.68
C ALA A 78 5.67 0.80 3.04
N CYS A 79 6.60 0.81 3.99
CA CYS A 79 7.24 2.04 4.43
C CYS A 79 8.76 1.99 4.25
N ALA A 80 9.32 3.09 3.73
CA ALA A 80 10.75 3.30 3.57
C ALA A 80 11.43 3.65 4.90
N GLY A 81 11.44 2.70 5.82
CA GLY A 81 12.02 2.83 7.15
C GLY A 81 11.90 1.55 7.98
N PRO A 82 12.57 1.50 9.15
CA PRO A 82 12.42 0.39 10.07
C PRO A 82 11.02 0.39 10.68
N ILE A 83 10.35 -0.77 10.65
CA ILE A 83 9.07 -0.96 11.33
C ILE A 83 9.33 -1.52 12.72
N LEU A 84 8.91 -0.79 13.75
CA LEU A 84 8.94 -1.24 15.14
C LEU A 84 7.53 -1.12 15.73
N ASN A 85 7.00 -2.20 16.31
CA ASN A 85 5.68 -2.21 16.94
C ASN A 85 4.53 -1.70 16.04
N ASN A 86 4.56 -2.03 14.75
CA ASN A 86 3.58 -1.55 13.74
C ASN A 86 3.60 -0.03 13.54
N THR A 87 4.77 0.58 13.72
CA THR A 87 5.01 2.01 13.63
C THR A 87 6.26 2.28 12.80
N VAL A 88 6.29 3.41 12.08
CA VAL A 88 7.47 3.94 11.40
C VAL A 88 7.57 5.44 11.63
N ASP A 89 8.81 5.92 11.79
CA ASP A 89 9.15 7.34 11.88
C ASP A 89 9.96 7.74 10.64
N PHE A 90 9.45 8.69 9.87
CA PHE A 90 10.17 9.28 8.74
C PHE A 90 10.91 10.53 9.21
N THR A 91 12.22 10.40 9.39
CA THR A 91 13.09 11.50 9.85
C THR A 91 13.46 12.49 8.74
N ASN A 92 13.22 12.15 7.46
CA ASN A 92 13.60 12.96 6.30
C ASN A 92 12.50 13.91 5.79
N VAL A 93 11.33 13.98 6.44
CA VAL A 93 10.28 14.97 6.13
C VAL A 93 10.39 16.14 7.10
N GLU A 94 10.27 17.36 6.58
CA GLU A 94 10.44 18.61 7.34
C GLU A 94 9.56 18.69 8.60
N PHE A 95 8.39 18.05 8.58
CA PHE A 95 7.45 18.00 9.70
C PHE A 95 7.51 16.71 10.54
N GLY A 96 8.36 15.73 10.18
CA GLY A 96 8.49 14.47 10.91
C GLY A 96 7.21 13.63 10.90
N TRP A 97 6.97 12.85 9.84
CA TRP A 97 5.81 11.96 9.79
C TRP A 97 6.07 10.72 10.62
N LYS A 98 5.12 10.43 11.50
CA LYS A 98 5.01 9.14 12.17
C LYS A 98 3.75 8.45 11.68
N ILE A 99 3.87 7.20 11.26
CA ILE A 99 2.72 6.35 10.95
C ILE A 99 2.62 5.29 12.04
N ASP A 100 1.50 5.28 12.73
CA ASP A 100 1.17 4.29 13.76
C ASP A 100 -0.07 3.50 13.33
N GLY A 101 0.12 2.21 13.06
CA GLY A 101 -0.96 1.38 12.50
C GLY A 101 -2.16 1.25 13.45
N ALA A 102 -1.95 1.13 14.76
CA ALA A 102 -3.03 1.02 15.74
C ALA A 102 -3.86 2.33 15.85
N SER A 103 -3.21 3.47 15.69
CA SER A 103 -3.88 4.77 15.63
C SER A 103 -4.71 4.90 14.36
N LEU A 104 -4.18 4.46 13.21
CA LEU A 104 -4.93 4.42 11.95
C LEU A 104 -6.13 3.47 11.96
N GLU A 105 -6.02 2.30 12.59
CA GLU A 105 -7.16 1.38 12.78
C GLU A 105 -8.34 2.08 13.46
N LYS A 106 -8.05 2.80 14.56
CA LYS A 106 -9.06 3.54 15.31
C LYS A 106 -9.63 4.71 14.53
N GLU A 107 -8.77 5.49 13.88
CA GLU A 107 -9.18 6.72 13.21
C GLU A 107 -9.96 6.47 11.91
N MET A 108 -9.56 5.46 11.13
CA MET A 108 -10.21 5.10 9.87
C MET A 108 -11.36 4.10 10.06
N GLY A 109 -11.49 3.51 11.26
CA GLY A 109 -12.41 2.40 11.52
C GLY A 109 -12.03 1.09 10.82
N ILE A 110 -10.82 1.01 10.24
CA ILE A 110 -10.33 -0.16 9.53
C ILE A 110 -9.95 -1.24 10.56
N LYS A 111 -10.43 -2.46 10.35
CA LYS A 111 -10.25 -3.56 11.31
C LYS A 111 -8.79 -3.93 11.53
N GLN A 112 -7.97 -3.83 10.49
CA GLN A 112 -6.56 -4.18 10.56
C GLN A 112 -5.71 -3.27 9.67
N VAL A 113 -4.71 -2.62 10.27
CA VAL A 113 -3.68 -1.85 9.55
C VAL A 113 -2.33 -2.47 9.83
N LYS A 114 -1.61 -2.87 8.77
CA LYS A 114 -0.28 -3.46 8.88
C LYS A 114 0.76 -2.61 8.18
N LEU A 115 1.80 -2.24 8.93
CA LEU A 115 3.01 -1.66 8.36
C LEU A 115 4.03 -2.76 8.11
N ILE A 116 4.64 -2.73 6.93
CA ILE A 116 5.76 -3.59 6.54
C ILE A 116 6.87 -2.74 5.94
N ASN A 117 8.11 -3.22 6.03
CA ASN A 117 9.22 -2.57 5.35
C ASN A 117 9.05 -2.69 3.82
N ASP A 118 9.52 -1.69 3.08
CA ASP A 118 9.50 -1.62 1.62
C ASP A 118 10.19 -2.80 0.92
N PHE A 119 11.36 -3.28 1.38
CA PHE A 119 11.99 -4.49 0.85
C PHE A 119 11.16 -5.75 1.09
N ALA A 120 10.51 -5.85 2.25
CA ALA A 120 9.59 -6.96 2.52
C ALA A 120 8.39 -6.93 1.56
N ALA A 121 7.83 -5.75 1.31
CA ALA A 121 6.74 -5.56 0.36
C ALA A 121 7.15 -5.94 -1.07
N MET A 122 8.35 -5.54 -1.52
CA MET A 122 8.90 -5.96 -2.81
C MET A 122 9.00 -7.49 -2.90
N GLY A 123 9.48 -8.15 -1.85
CA GLY A 123 9.54 -9.61 -1.77
C GLY A 123 8.17 -10.28 -1.97
N TYR A 124 7.12 -9.75 -1.34
CA TYR A 124 5.75 -10.23 -1.57
C TYR A 124 5.27 -9.95 -3.01
N GLY A 125 5.60 -8.78 -3.57
CA GLY A 125 5.23 -8.42 -4.95
C GLY A 125 5.87 -9.33 -6.00
N LEU A 126 7.10 -9.78 -5.79
CA LEU A 126 7.78 -10.72 -6.71
C LEU A 126 7.02 -12.03 -6.88
N LEU A 127 6.33 -12.50 -5.83
CA LEU A 127 5.57 -13.76 -5.84
C LEU A 127 4.28 -13.67 -6.68
N THR A 128 3.88 -12.46 -7.08
CA THR A 128 2.60 -12.18 -7.77
C THR A 128 2.79 -11.55 -9.15
N LEU A 129 4.04 -11.50 -9.63
CA LEU A 129 4.36 -10.98 -10.97
C LEU A 129 3.72 -11.83 -12.06
N ARG A 130 3.26 -11.15 -13.10
CA ARG A 130 2.91 -11.80 -14.37
C ARG A 130 4.17 -12.43 -14.97
N PRO A 131 4.09 -13.61 -15.59
CA PRO A 131 5.18 -14.12 -16.41
C PRO A 131 5.60 -13.05 -17.43
N HIS A 132 6.91 -12.77 -17.55
CA HIS A 132 7.48 -11.77 -18.46
C HIS A 132 7.13 -10.31 -18.13
N ALA A 133 6.70 -10.02 -16.89
CA ALA A 133 6.59 -8.64 -16.40
C ALA A 133 7.90 -8.11 -15.81
N ASP A 134 8.99 -8.88 -15.92
CA ASP A 134 10.34 -8.51 -15.60
C ASP A 134 11.06 -7.88 -16.81
N ASN A 135 11.85 -6.84 -16.54
CA ASN A 135 12.74 -6.26 -17.53
C ASN A 135 14.17 -6.69 -17.22
N VAL A 136 14.88 -7.22 -18.22
CA VAL A 136 16.30 -7.54 -18.08
C VAL A 136 17.10 -6.25 -18.13
N LEU A 137 17.69 -5.87 -17.00
CA LEU A 137 18.69 -4.80 -16.93
C LEU A 137 20.07 -5.41 -17.21
N ASN A 138 20.86 -4.77 -18.07
CA ASN A 138 22.19 -5.25 -18.49
C ASN A 138 22.18 -6.64 -19.15
N ALA A 139 21.30 -6.84 -20.14
CA ALA A 139 21.34 -8.07 -20.94
C ALA A 139 22.74 -8.26 -21.56
N PRO A 140 23.32 -9.47 -21.49
CA PRO A 140 24.61 -9.73 -22.12
C PRO A 140 24.49 -9.41 -23.61
N THR A 141 25.33 -8.48 -24.07
CA THR A 141 25.44 -8.18 -25.49
C THR A 141 26.06 -9.43 -26.13
N THR A 142 25.31 -10.13 -26.96
CA THR A 142 25.89 -11.17 -27.82
C THR A 142 26.94 -10.50 -28.69
N ALA A 143 28.22 -10.75 -28.39
CA ALA A 143 29.31 -10.41 -29.30
C ALA A 143 29.08 -11.19 -30.60
N ALA A 144 29.02 -10.46 -31.72
CA ALA A 144 28.95 -11.01 -33.07
C ALA A 144 30.26 -11.71 -33.45
#